data_AF-A0A9D5CWE1-F1
#
_entry.id   AF-A0A9D5CWE1-F1
#
_cell.length_a   1.000
_cell.length_b   1.000
_cell.length_c   1.000
_cell.angle_alpha   90.00
_cell.angle_beta   90.00
_cell.angle_gamma   90.00
#
_symmetry.space_group_name_H-M   'P 1'
#
loop_
_entity.id
_entity.type
_entity.pdbx_description
1 polymer ?
#
loop_
_entity_poly.entity_id
_entity_poly.type
_entity_poly.pdbx_seq_one_letter_code
_entity_poly.pdbx_strand_id
1 'polypeptide(L)'
;MGAAMSRKWSSGLCSCGQSFGTCCVTCCCPCVTFGRNAEILDEGRTSCAVHGMLYFLLMSVSCQWVYSCIYREKLRSKYGLPAEPCPDCLVHFCCEPCALCQEHAELKSRGFDASKGWDGRPMVPPVRFPMFK
;
A
#
# COMPACT_ATOMS: atom_id res chain seq x y z
N MET A 1 -23.47 0.04 24.03
CA MET A 1 -23.66 0.02 22.56
C MET A 1 -22.32 0.41 21.95
N GLY A 2 -21.54 -0.57 21.50
CA GLY A 2 -20.20 -0.34 20.97
C GLY A 2 -20.28 0.25 19.56
N ALA A 3 -19.63 1.39 19.35
CA ALA A 3 -19.50 1.97 18.03
C ALA A 3 -18.73 1.01 17.12
N ALA A 4 -19.37 0.52 16.05
CA ALA A 4 -18.67 -0.16 14.98
C ALA A 4 -17.71 0.83 14.32
N MET A 5 -16.42 0.75 14.66
CA MET A 5 -15.37 1.52 14.00
C MET A 5 -15.37 1.17 12.52
N SER A 6 -15.81 2.10 11.69
CA SER A 6 -15.70 1.98 10.25
C SER A 6 -14.21 1.98 9.89
N ARG A 7 -13.67 0.81 9.52
CA ARG A 7 -12.26 0.60 9.13
C ARG A 7 -12.01 1.15 7.72
N LYS A 8 -12.23 2.44 7.51
CA LYS A 8 -12.11 3.08 6.18
C LYS A 8 -10.65 3.27 5.80
N TRP A 9 -10.37 3.23 4.50
CA TRP A 9 -9.09 3.66 3.93
C TRP A 9 -8.77 5.10 4.33
N SER A 10 -7.50 5.39 4.59
CA SER A 10 -7.00 6.74 4.89
C SER A 10 -7.07 7.70 3.69
N SER A 11 -7.02 7.17 2.46
CA SER A 11 -7.14 7.94 1.22
C SER A 11 -8.01 7.23 0.17
N GLY A 12 -8.64 8.00 -0.70
CA GLY A 12 -9.34 7.45 -1.87
C GLY A 12 -8.36 7.01 -2.96
N LEU A 13 -8.78 6.05 -3.79
CA LEU A 13 -7.96 5.43 -4.83
C LEU A 13 -7.40 6.45 -5.85
N CYS A 14 -8.22 7.41 -6.29
CA CYS A 14 -7.81 8.46 -7.24
C CYS A 14 -7.16 9.69 -6.57
N SER A 15 -6.83 9.65 -5.28
CA SER A 15 -6.23 10.79 -4.56
C SER A 15 -4.70 10.90 -4.72
N CYS A 16 -4.08 10.07 -5.57
CA CYS A 16 -2.61 10.02 -5.76
C CYS A 16 -2.01 11.38 -6.21
N GLY A 17 -2.82 12.28 -6.81
CA GLY A 17 -2.42 13.65 -7.15
C GLY A 17 -2.21 14.63 -5.97
N GLN A 18 -2.55 14.25 -4.72
CA GLN A 18 -2.32 15.12 -3.54
C GLN A 18 -0.91 15.00 -2.95
N SER A 19 -0.10 14.01 -3.37
CA SER A 19 1.30 13.86 -2.98
C SER A 19 2.17 13.69 -4.22
N PHE A 20 2.52 14.80 -4.87
CA PHE A 20 3.32 14.84 -6.11
C PHE A 20 4.57 13.94 -6.06
N GLY A 21 5.29 13.89 -4.94
CA GLY A 21 6.49 13.06 -4.79
C GLY A 21 6.23 11.55 -4.83
N THR A 22 5.20 11.05 -4.12
CA THR A 22 4.85 9.62 -4.11
C THR A 22 4.23 9.19 -5.44
N CYS A 23 3.44 10.07 -6.08
CA CYS A 23 2.89 9.84 -7.41
C CYS A 23 3.99 9.74 -8.47
N CYS A 24 4.97 10.66 -8.47
CA CYS A 24 6.09 10.63 -9.40
C CYS A 24 7.01 9.43 -9.18
N VAL A 25 7.37 9.10 -7.93
CA VAL A 25 8.24 7.93 -7.65
C VAL A 25 7.52 6.61 -7.96
N THR A 26 6.21 6.51 -7.70
CA THR A 26 5.44 5.29 -8.04
C THR A 26 5.18 5.16 -9.53
N CYS A 27 5.06 6.29 -10.24
CA CYS A 27 4.96 6.30 -11.71
C CYS A 27 6.31 6.01 -12.38
N CYS A 28 7.42 6.48 -11.83
CA CYS A 28 8.76 6.27 -12.38
C CYS A 28 9.40 4.93 -11.93
N CYS A 29 9.08 4.44 -10.72
CA CYS A 29 9.69 3.28 -10.08
C CYS A 29 8.67 2.52 -9.19
N PRO A 30 7.62 1.91 -9.77
CA PRO A 30 6.57 1.20 -9.01
C PRO A 30 7.14 0.04 -8.18
N CYS A 31 8.22 -0.61 -8.64
CA CYS A 31 8.90 -1.68 -7.92
C CYS A 31 9.47 -1.25 -6.56
N VAL A 32 9.92 0.01 -6.43
CA VAL A 32 10.45 0.53 -5.16
C VAL A 32 9.33 0.80 -4.18
N THR A 33 8.24 1.44 -4.64
CA THR A 33 7.05 1.67 -3.80
C THR A 33 6.44 0.35 -3.34
N PHE A 34 6.22 -0.58 -4.26
CA PHE A 34 5.71 -1.91 -3.95
C PHE A 34 6.63 -2.63 -2.97
N GLY A 35 7.94 -2.67 -3.24
CA GLY A 35 8.91 -3.37 -2.39
C GLY A 35 8.90 -2.87 -0.94
N ARG A 36 8.83 -1.55 -0.74
CA ARG A 36 8.75 -0.94 0.60
C ARG A 36 7.44 -1.27 1.31
N ASN A 37 6.32 -1.19 0.60
CA ASN A 37 5.01 -1.55 1.17
C ASN A 37 4.99 -3.05 1.56
N ALA A 38 5.50 -3.91 0.69
CA ALA A 38 5.57 -5.35 0.89
C ALA A 38 6.45 -5.74 2.07
N GLU A 39 7.62 -5.11 2.24
CA GLU A 39 8.50 -5.35 3.38
C GLU A 39 7.80 -5.05 4.73
N ILE A 40 7.07 -3.93 4.81
CA ILE A 40 6.31 -3.56 6.01
C ILE A 40 5.17 -4.56 6.26
N LEU A 41 4.50 -5.00 5.20
CA LEU A 41 3.44 -6.01 5.29
C LEU A 41 3.95 -7.38 5.71
N ASP A 42 5.17 -7.74 5.28
CA ASP A 42 5.90 -8.95 5.63
C ASP A 42 6.63 -8.87 6.97
N GLU A 43 6.54 -7.73 7.67
CA GLU A 43 7.20 -7.52 8.96
C GLU A 43 8.71 -7.75 8.87
N GLY A 44 9.31 -7.34 7.74
CA GLY A 44 10.73 -7.46 7.49
C GLY A 44 11.24 -8.89 7.22
N ARG A 45 10.36 -9.91 7.10
CA ARG A 45 10.78 -11.29 6.75
C ARG A 45 11.48 -11.36 5.40
N THR A 46 11.06 -10.50 4.47
CA THR A 46 11.61 -10.36 3.14
C THR A 46 11.92 -8.88 2.93
N SER A 47 13.11 -8.56 2.43
CA SER A 47 13.53 -7.17 2.25
C SER A 47 12.85 -6.50 1.05
N CYS A 48 12.74 -5.17 1.07
CA CYS A 48 12.17 -4.41 -0.04
C CYS A 48 12.91 -4.64 -1.36
N ALA A 49 14.22 -4.94 -1.32
CA ALA A 49 15.00 -5.27 -2.50
C ALA A 49 14.52 -6.58 -3.15
N VAL A 50 14.24 -7.62 -2.35
CA VAL A 50 13.75 -8.90 -2.88
C VAL A 50 12.34 -8.74 -3.46
N HIS A 51 11.45 -8.06 -2.74
CA HIS A 51 10.11 -7.75 -3.27
C HIS A 51 10.15 -6.90 -4.54
N GLY A 52 10.99 -5.86 -4.57
CA GLY A 52 11.15 -4.98 -5.71
C GLY A 52 11.74 -5.69 -6.93
N MET A 53 12.72 -6.58 -6.73
CA MET A 53 13.26 -7.42 -7.81
C MET A 53 12.22 -8.40 -8.34
N LEU A 54 11.51 -9.10 -7.46
CA LEU A 54 10.45 -10.03 -7.89
C LEU A 54 9.36 -9.30 -8.65
N TYR A 55 8.95 -8.13 -8.16
CA TYR A 55 8.00 -7.26 -8.85
C TYR A 55 8.51 -6.86 -10.24
N PHE A 56 9.76 -6.42 -10.35
CA PHE A 56 10.38 -6.06 -11.62
C PHE A 56 10.44 -7.23 -12.61
N LEU A 57 10.78 -8.43 -12.14
CA LEU A 57 10.76 -9.64 -12.96
C LEU A 57 9.34 -9.95 -13.46
N LEU A 58 8.33 -9.82 -12.60
CA LEU A 58 6.93 -10.00 -12.97
C LEU A 58 6.41 -8.91 -13.92
N MET A 59 6.98 -7.70 -13.88
CA MET A 59 6.68 -6.65 -14.87
C MET A 59 7.13 -7.08 -16.27
N SER A 60 8.25 -7.80 -16.41
CA SER A 60 8.75 -8.23 -17.73
C SER A 60 7.82 -9.21 -18.45
N VAL A 61 6.96 -9.90 -17.70
CA VAL A 61 5.93 -10.83 -18.22
C VAL A 61 4.50 -10.30 -18.04
N SER A 62 4.32 -9.03 -17.65
CA SER A 62 3.02 -8.39 -17.42
C SER A 62 2.12 -9.08 -16.36
N CYS A 63 2.71 -9.78 -15.40
CA CYS A 63 2.00 -10.48 -14.30
C CYS A 63 2.17 -9.82 -12.93
N GLN A 64 2.83 -8.67 -12.88
CA GLN A 64 3.11 -7.92 -11.65
C GLN A 64 1.84 -7.61 -10.84
N TRP A 65 0.70 -7.36 -11.52
CA TRP A 65 -0.56 -6.97 -10.89
C TRP A 65 -1.09 -8.06 -9.96
N VAL A 66 -0.85 -9.34 -10.28
CA VAL A 66 -1.23 -10.48 -9.41
C VAL A 66 -0.52 -10.36 -8.07
N TYR A 67 0.76 -10.01 -8.10
CA TYR A 67 1.59 -9.88 -6.91
C TYR A 67 1.17 -8.68 -6.06
N SER A 68 0.85 -7.56 -6.71
CA SER A 68 0.23 -6.40 -6.04
C SER A 68 -1.07 -6.77 -5.35
N CYS A 69 -1.95 -7.52 -6.03
CA CYS A 69 -3.25 -7.90 -5.48
C CYS A 69 -3.14 -8.74 -4.22
N ILE A 70 -2.22 -9.71 -4.20
CA ILE A 70 -1.97 -10.55 -3.02
C ILE A 70 -1.55 -9.69 -1.83
N TYR A 71 -0.67 -8.70 -2.03
CA TYR A 71 -0.22 -7.82 -0.96
C TYR A 71 -1.27 -6.81 -0.53
N ARG A 72 -2.11 -6.35 -1.46
CA ARG A 72 -3.28 -5.54 -1.15
C ARG A 72 -4.29 -6.31 -0.30
N GLU A 73 -4.58 -7.56 -0.66
CA GLU A 73 -5.43 -8.44 0.15
C GLU A 73 -4.82 -8.69 1.54
N LYS A 74 -3.50 -8.88 1.61
CA LYS A 74 -2.78 -9.00 2.88
C LYS A 74 -2.91 -7.75 3.73
N LEU A 75 -2.73 -6.55 3.15
CA LEU A 75 -2.93 -5.26 3.83
C LEU A 75 -4.35 -5.14 4.37
N ARG A 76 -5.34 -5.45 3.54
CA ARG A 76 -6.77 -5.38 3.88
C ARG A 76 -7.12 -6.37 4.98
N SER A 77 -6.62 -7.59 4.91
CA SER A 77 -6.85 -8.63 5.92
C SER A 77 -6.18 -8.25 7.25
N LYS A 78 -4.94 -7.74 7.19
CA LYS A 78 -4.18 -7.29 8.37
C LYS A 78 -4.85 -6.14 9.12
N TYR A 79 -5.54 -5.25 8.40
CA TYR A 79 -6.17 -4.06 8.98
C TYR A 79 -7.70 -4.03 8.95
N GLY A 80 -8.34 -5.10 8.44
CA GLY A 80 -9.78 -5.22 8.26
C GLY A 80 -10.40 -4.18 7.32
N LEU A 81 -9.68 -3.74 6.28
CA LEU A 81 -10.16 -2.69 5.37
C LEU A 81 -11.27 -3.24 4.43
N PRO A 82 -12.31 -2.44 4.11
CA PRO A 82 -13.42 -2.86 3.27
C PRO A 82 -12.98 -3.07 1.83
N ALA A 83 -13.66 -3.99 1.12
CA ALA A 83 -13.56 -4.13 -0.34
C ALA A 83 -13.82 -2.77 -0.99
N GLU A 84 -12.95 -2.39 -1.92
CA GLU A 84 -13.28 -1.28 -2.81
C GLU A 84 -14.32 -1.75 -3.84
N PRO A 85 -15.10 -0.82 -4.43
CA PRO A 85 -16.19 -1.18 -5.34
C PRO A 85 -15.73 -1.89 -6.63
N CYS A 86 -14.45 -1.85 -6.97
CA CYS A 86 -13.84 -2.65 -8.03
C CYS A 86 -13.04 -3.81 -7.44
N PRO A 87 -13.01 -4.99 -8.09
CA PRO A 87 -12.13 -6.07 -7.67
C PRO A 87 -10.68 -5.57 -7.68
N ASP A 88 -9.92 -5.89 -6.63
CA ASP A 88 -8.56 -5.40 -6.41
C ASP A 88 -7.66 -5.62 -7.66
N CYS A 89 -7.86 -6.72 -8.40
CA CYS A 89 -7.18 -7.02 -9.68
C CYS A 89 -7.44 -6.00 -10.79
N LEU A 90 -8.65 -5.45 -10.88
CA LEU A 90 -9.04 -4.51 -11.93
C LEU A 90 -8.52 -3.09 -11.62
N VAL A 91 -8.34 -2.78 -10.33
CA VAL A 91 -7.72 -1.55 -9.85
C VAL A 91 -6.22 -1.53 -10.18
N HIS A 92 -5.49 -2.62 -9.95
CA HIS A 92 -4.08 -2.71 -10.35
C HIS A 92 -3.91 -2.70 -11.88
N PHE A 93 -4.82 -3.38 -12.60
CA PHE A 93 -4.83 -3.36 -14.05
C PHE A 93 -5.11 -1.97 -14.65
N CYS A 94 -6.03 -1.17 -14.07
CA CYS A 94 -6.44 0.12 -14.62
C CYS A 94 -5.69 1.34 -14.03
N CYS A 95 -5.22 1.29 -12.78
CA CYS A 95 -4.34 2.30 -12.19
C CYS A 95 -3.44 1.71 -11.07
N GLU A 96 -2.49 0.86 -11.45
CA GLU A 96 -1.42 0.34 -10.58
C GLU A 96 -0.79 1.43 -9.68
N PRO A 97 -0.38 2.60 -10.19
CA PRO A 97 0.31 3.58 -9.35
C PRO A 97 -0.60 4.20 -8.30
N CYS A 98 -1.89 4.36 -8.62
CA CYS A 98 -2.91 4.85 -7.69
C CYS A 98 -3.10 3.88 -6.52
N ALA A 99 -3.17 2.57 -6.82
CA ALA A 99 -3.34 1.53 -5.83
C ALA A 99 -2.15 1.48 -4.85
N LEU A 100 -0.93 1.48 -5.40
CA LEU A 100 0.31 1.52 -4.61
C LEU A 100 0.42 2.82 -3.78
N CYS A 101 -0.01 3.95 -4.34
CA CYS A 101 -0.13 5.24 -3.64
C CYS A 101 -1.05 5.13 -2.41
N GLN A 102 -2.25 4.55 -2.58
CA GLN A 102 -3.23 4.40 -1.51
C GLN A 102 -2.72 3.47 -0.40
N GLU A 103 -2.09 2.35 -0.78
CA GLU A 103 -1.49 1.40 0.18
C GLU A 103 -0.35 2.04 0.97
N HIS A 104 0.49 2.83 0.29
CA HIS A 104 1.57 3.55 0.92
C HIS A 104 1.06 4.62 1.88
N ALA A 105 0.03 5.38 1.49
CA ALA A 105 -0.64 6.35 2.33
C ALA A 105 -1.27 5.69 3.57
N GLU A 106 -1.85 4.50 3.40
CA GLU A 106 -2.41 3.72 4.49
C GLU A 106 -1.34 3.31 5.51
N LEU A 107 -0.21 2.78 5.05
CA LEU A 107 0.92 2.46 5.92
C LEU A 107 1.47 3.71 6.62
N LYS A 108 1.61 4.82 5.89
CA LYS A 108 2.04 6.10 6.47
C LYS A 108 1.09 6.63 7.53
N SER A 109 -0.22 6.53 7.32
CA SER A 109 -1.26 6.92 8.29
C SER A 109 -1.20 6.12 9.59
N ARG A 110 -0.61 4.92 9.52
CA ARG A 110 -0.40 4.00 10.65
C ARG A 110 0.96 4.20 11.33
N GLY A 111 1.73 5.20 10.89
CA GLY A 111 3.01 5.56 11.49
C GLY A 111 4.23 4.86 10.87
N PHE A 112 4.06 4.14 9.77
CA PHE A 112 5.21 3.53 9.07
C PHE A 112 5.92 4.56 8.19
N ASP A 113 7.25 4.57 8.25
CA ASP A 113 8.11 5.30 7.32
C ASP A 113 8.70 4.31 6.30
N ALA A 114 8.07 4.25 5.14
CA ALA A 114 8.49 3.37 4.05
C ALA A 114 9.93 3.60 3.56
N SER A 115 10.55 4.74 3.87
CA SER A 115 11.96 4.98 3.54
C SER A 115 12.91 4.25 4.49
N LYS A 116 12.45 3.92 5.70
CA LYS A 116 13.23 3.22 6.74
C LYS A 116 13.01 1.71 6.74
N GLY A 117 12.00 1.23 6.01
CA GLY A 117 11.64 -0.18 6.01
C GLY A 117 10.91 -0.59 7.30
N TRP A 118 10.89 -1.89 7.58
CA TRP A 118 10.27 -2.41 8.80
C TRP A 118 11.11 -2.11 10.04
N ASP A 119 10.50 -1.51 11.06
CA ASP A 119 11.18 -1.04 12.28
C ASP A 119 10.88 -1.89 13.53
N GLY A 120 10.30 -3.10 13.35
CA GLY A 120 10.04 -4.05 14.43
C GLY A 120 8.82 -3.72 15.30
N ARG A 121 8.04 -2.67 14.97
CA ARG A 121 6.90 -2.25 15.80
C ARG A 121 5.66 -3.14 15.58
N PRO A 122 5.00 -3.63 16.65
CA PRO A 122 3.76 -4.37 16.51
C PRO A 122 2.61 -3.47 16.01
N MET A 123 1.54 -4.10 15.54
CA MET A 123 0.35 -3.46 14.94
C MET A 123 -0.13 -2.22 15.73
N VAL A 124 -0.09 -1.05 15.10
CA VAL A 124 -0.65 0.19 15.65
C VAL A 124 -2.02 0.47 14.99
N PRO A 125 -3.10 0.71 15.77
CA PRO A 125 -4.35 1.22 15.22
C PRO A 125 -4.12 2.59 14.56
N PRO A 126 -4.95 2.99 13.57
CA PRO A 126 -4.70 4.18 12.76
C PRO A 126 -4.51 5.43 13.65
N VAL A 127 -3.39 6.13 13.47
CA VAL A 127 -3.14 7.38 14.18
C VAL A 127 -4.00 8.44 13.52
N ARG A 128 -5.01 8.94 14.23
CA ARG A 128 -5.88 10.02 13.76
C ARG A 128 -5.05 11.30 13.66
N PHE A 129 -4.50 11.61 12.49
CA PHE A 129 -3.98 12.94 12.22
C PHE A 129 -5.16 13.93 12.25
N PRO A 130 -5.08 15.04 13.01
CA PRO A 130 -6.09 16.08 12.91
C PRO A 130 -6.02 16.66 11.50
N MET A 131 -7.05 16.39 10.71
CA MET A 131 -7.30 17.04 9.43
C MET A 131 -7.50 18.52 9.75
N PHE A 132 -6.48 19.35 9.51
CA PHE A 132 -6.65 20.81 9.57
C PHE A 132 -7.73 21.17 8.55
N LYS A 133 -8.80 21.76 9.07
CA LYS A 133 -10.00 22.18 8.34
C LYS A 133 -9.80 23.57 7.76
#